data_AF-K1TI29-F1
#
_entry.id   AF-K1TI29-F1
#
_cell.length_a   1.000
_cell.length_b   1.000
_cell.length_c   1.000
_cell.angle_alpha   90.00
_cell.angle_beta   90.00
_cell.angle_gamma   90.00
#
_symmetry.space_group_name_H-M   'P 1'
#
loop_
_entity.id
_entity.type
_entity.pdbx_description
1 polymer ?
#
loop_
_entity_poly.entity_id
_entity_poly.type
_entity_poly.pdbx_seq_one_letter_code
_entity_poly.pdbx_strand_id
1 'polypeptide(L)'
;MEPRAAAIGAVNTVVNRDGKLYGYNTDYTGFAYLARCHGVKFAGAVVLVLGTGGTHNTVTAVCQDAGAKQVLTASRTGKDGALTYEKAQQHPEINIIINTTPAGMYPNNGS
;
A
#
# COMPACT_ATOMS: atom_id res chain seq x y z
N MET A 1 19.36 -8.75 -4.34
CA MET A 1 18.09 -8.10 -3.97
C MET A 1 17.16 -8.22 -5.17
N GLU A 2 15.91 -8.63 -4.98
CA GLU A 2 14.94 -8.61 -6.08
C GLU A 2 14.76 -7.16 -6.59
N PRO A 3 14.72 -6.90 -7.91
CA PRO A 3 14.54 -5.55 -8.45
C PRO A 3 13.35 -4.79 -7.86
N ARG A 4 12.25 -5.49 -7.55
CA ARG A 4 11.07 -4.90 -6.90
C ARG A 4 11.28 -4.55 -5.42
N ALA A 5 11.98 -5.40 -4.66
CA ALA A 5 12.33 -5.05 -3.28
C ALA A 5 13.25 -3.82 -3.23
N ALA A 6 14.12 -3.66 -4.24
CA ALA A 6 14.95 -2.46 -4.40
C ALA A 6 14.11 -1.21 -4.73
N ALA A 7 13.16 -1.32 -5.66
CA ALA A 7 12.28 -0.22 -6.06
C ALA A 7 11.35 0.26 -4.92
N ILE A 8 10.87 -0.66 -4.08
CA ILE A 8 10.02 -0.35 -2.91
C ILE A 8 10.87 0.18 -1.73
N GLY A 9 12.18 -0.07 -1.73
CA GLY A 9 13.11 0.35 -0.67
C GLY A 9 12.97 -0.42 0.64
N ALA A 10 12.32 -1.58 0.63
CA ALA A 10 12.07 -2.39 1.83
C ALA A 10 12.24 -3.89 1.55
N VAL A 11 12.91 -4.58 2.49
CA VAL A 11 13.10 -6.04 2.49
C VAL A 11 12.53 -6.59 3.79
N ASN A 12 11.60 -7.53 3.70
CA ASN A 12 11.01 -8.21 4.86
C ASN A 12 11.34 -9.72 4.91
N THR A 13 11.93 -10.26 3.83
CA THR A 13 12.28 -11.68 3.70
C THR A 13 13.68 -11.82 3.11
N VAL A 14 14.56 -12.59 3.75
CA VAL A 14 15.91 -12.90 3.24
C VAL A 14 16.05 -14.41 3.04
N VAL A 15 16.48 -14.81 1.85
CA VAL A 15 16.77 -16.21 1.53
C VAL A 15 18.26 -16.35 1.26
N ASN A 16 18.93 -17.28 1.94
CA ASN A 16 20.29 -17.67 1.62
C ASN A 16 20.26 -18.79 0.56
N ARG A 17 20.90 -18.57 -0.60
CA ARG A 17 21.16 -19.61 -1.60
C ARG A 17 22.66 -19.66 -1.84
N ASP A 18 23.27 -20.77 -1.47
CA ASP A 18 24.70 -21.05 -1.68
C ASP A 18 25.63 -19.95 -1.12
N GLY A 19 25.33 -19.47 0.09
CA GLY A 19 26.10 -18.42 0.76
C GLY A 19 25.81 -16.99 0.29
N LYS A 20 24.91 -16.82 -0.70
CA LYS A 20 24.46 -15.50 -1.16
C LYS A 20 23.09 -15.16 -0.58
N LEU A 21 22.95 -13.96 -0.04
CA LEU A 21 21.71 -13.47 0.54
C LEU A 21 20.85 -12.75 -0.50
N TYR A 22 19.59 -13.16 -0.62
CA TYR A 22 18.59 -12.59 -1.50
C TYR A 22 17.45 -11.98 -0.68
N GLY A 23 17.31 -10.66 -0.71
CA GLY A 23 16.19 -9.94 -0.11
C GLY A 23 14.97 -9.84 -1.03
N TYR A 24 13.80 -10.10 -0.46
CA TYR A 24 12.48 -10.02 -1.07
C TYR A 24 11.54 -9.15 -0.21
N ASN A 25 10.49 -8.65 -0.85
CA ASN A 25 9.38 -7.99 -0.17
C ASN A 25 8.09 -8.78 -0.44
N THR A 26 7.73 -9.66 0.50
CA THR A 26 6.54 -10.51 0.38
C THR A 26 5.24 -9.75 0.58
N ASP A 27 5.27 -8.56 1.19
CA ASP A 27 4.06 -7.77 1.41
C ASP A 27 3.46 -7.28 0.08
N TYR A 28 4.32 -6.92 -0.89
CA TYR A 28 3.87 -6.58 -2.26
C TYR A 28 3.14 -7.76 -2.88
N THR A 29 3.81 -8.92 -2.91
CA THR A 29 3.27 -10.13 -3.57
C THR A 29 2.01 -10.62 -2.86
N GLY A 30 2.00 -10.57 -1.54
CA GLY A 30 0.85 -10.95 -0.71
C GLY A 30 -0.35 -10.04 -0.93
N PHE A 31 -0.15 -8.72 -0.94
CA PHE A 31 -1.24 -7.77 -1.19
C PHE A 31 -1.77 -7.86 -2.62
N ALA A 32 -0.89 -7.94 -3.63
CA ALA A 32 -1.30 -8.11 -5.03
C ALA A 32 -2.09 -9.42 -5.23
N TYR A 33 -1.64 -10.51 -4.60
CA TYR A 33 -2.35 -11.79 -4.61
C TYR A 33 -3.73 -11.69 -3.95
N LEU A 34 -3.81 -11.11 -2.75
CA LEU A 34 -5.05 -10.89 -2.01
C LEU A 34 -6.06 -10.11 -2.87
N ALA A 35 -5.65 -8.96 -3.40
CA ALA A 35 -6.51 -8.11 -4.22
C ALA A 35 -7.04 -8.85 -5.45
N ARG A 36 -6.19 -9.62 -6.12
CA ARG A 36 -6.58 -10.47 -7.25
C ARG A 36 -7.58 -11.56 -6.84
N CYS A 37 -7.33 -12.26 -5.74
CA CYS A 37 -8.22 -13.31 -5.24
C CYS A 37 -9.61 -12.79 -4.88
N HIS A 38 -9.71 -11.54 -4.42
CA HIS A 38 -10.97 -10.88 -4.11
C HIS A 38 -11.56 -10.07 -5.27
N GLY A 39 -10.97 -10.15 -6.47
CA GLY A 39 -11.50 -9.49 -7.67
C GLY A 39 -11.44 -7.95 -7.63
N VAL A 40 -10.55 -7.37 -6.82
CA VAL A 40 -10.35 -5.93 -6.76
C VAL A 40 -9.74 -5.44 -8.07
N LYS A 41 -10.42 -4.53 -8.76
CA LYS A 41 -9.98 -3.98 -10.04
C LYS A 41 -9.38 -2.60 -9.82
N PHE A 42 -8.05 -2.52 -9.80
CA PHE A 42 -7.35 -1.24 -9.70
C PHE A 42 -7.31 -0.48 -11.04
N ALA A 43 -7.36 -1.18 -12.17
CA ALA A 43 -7.30 -0.55 -13.49
C ALA A 43 -8.34 0.57 -13.65
N GLY A 44 -7.89 1.81 -13.86
CA GLY A 44 -8.74 3.00 -14.03
C GLY A 44 -9.34 3.56 -12.72
N ALA A 45 -9.09 2.93 -11.58
CA ALA A 45 -9.60 3.34 -10.27
C ALA A 45 -8.85 4.55 -9.70
N VAL A 46 -9.53 5.33 -8.85
CA VAL A 46 -8.89 6.34 -8.00
C VAL A 46 -8.86 5.77 -6.59
N VAL A 47 -7.65 5.43 -6.15
CA VAL A 47 -7.40 4.71 -4.90
C VAL A 47 -6.95 5.70 -3.83
N LEU A 48 -7.55 5.65 -2.64
CA LEU A 48 -7.08 6.36 -1.47
C LEU A 48 -6.37 5.40 -0.51
N VAL A 49 -5.10 5.64 -0.22
CA VAL A 49 -4.32 4.89 0.77
C VAL A 49 -4.22 5.72 2.05
N LEU A 50 -4.70 5.16 3.16
CA LEU A 50 -4.65 5.80 4.47
C LEU A 50 -3.33 5.43 5.17
N GLY A 51 -2.56 6.43 5.60
CA GLY A 51 -1.27 6.25 6.25
C GLY A 51 -0.07 6.52 5.35
N THR A 52 1.10 6.70 5.96
CA THR A 52 2.37 7.07 5.29
C THR A 52 3.54 6.18 5.73
N GLY A 53 3.26 5.01 6.32
CA GLY A 53 4.27 4.07 6.84
C GLY A 53 4.82 3.11 5.78
N GLY A 54 5.61 2.10 6.19
CA GLY A 54 6.22 1.15 5.24
C GLY A 54 5.22 0.41 4.34
N THR A 55 4.08 -0.01 4.88
CA THR A 55 3.01 -0.68 4.12
C THR A 55 2.38 0.23 3.05
N HIS A 56 2.36 1.54 3.26
CA HIS A 56 1.83 2.51 2.30
C HIS A 56 2.58 2.40 0.96
N ASN A 57 3.91 2.41 0.98
CA ASN A 57 4.73 2.37 -0.23
C ASN A 57 4.48 1.08 -1.03
N THR A 58 4.40 -0.06 -0.33
CA THR A 58 4.08 -1.35 -0.94
C THR A 58 2.72 -1.34 -1.62
N VAL A 59 1.67 -0.87 -0.93
CA VAL A 59 0.30 -0.82 -1.47
C VAL A 59 0.23 0.15 -2.66
N THR A 60 0.84 1.32 -2.56
CA THR A 60 0.91 2.31 -3.65
C THR A 60 1.54 1.69 -4.90
N ALA A 61 2.67 1.00 -4.76
CA ALA A 61 3.33 0.32 -5.87
C ALA A 61 2.41 -0.73 -6.52
N VAL A 62 1.74 -1.58 -5.73
CA VAL A 62 0.78 -2.57 -6.26
C VAL A 62 -0.35 -1.89 -7.04
N CYS A 63 -0.92 -0.81 -6.51
CA CYS A 63 -2.02 -0.10 -7.16
C CYS A 63 -1.58 0.52 -8.50
N GLN A 64 -0.41 1.15 -8.53
CA GLN A 64 0.17 1.76 -9.74
C GLN A 64 0.48 0.69 -10.79
N ASP A 65 1.16 -0.39 -10.41
CA ASP A 65 1.49 -1.50 -11.32
C ASP A 65 0.24 -2.21 -11.85
N ALA A 66 -0.83 -2.25 -11.07
CA ALA A 66 -2.13 -2.80 -11.47
C ALA A 66 -3.00 -1.82 -12.30
N GLY A 67 -2.47 -0.65 -12.65
CA GLY A 67 -3.09 0.30 -13.57
C GLY A 67 -4.07 1.28 -12.93
N ALA A 68 -3.95 1.57 -11.64
CA ALA A 68 -4.71 2.65 -11.00
C ALA A 68 -4.55 3.97 -11.77
N LYS A 69 -5.66 4.65 -12.03
CA LYS A 69 -5.65 5.97 -12.67
C LYS A 69 -4.92 6.98 -11.78
N GLN A 70 -5.14 6.89 -10.48
CA GLN A 70 -4.54 7.76 -9.49
C GLN A 70 -4.49 7.06 -8.13
N VAL A 71 -3.40 7.28 -7.40
CA VAL A 71 -3.26 6.85 -6.00
C VAL A 71 -3.07 8.10 -5.15
N LEU A 72 -4.01 8.37 -4.26
CA LEU A 72 -4.00 9.46 -3.30
C LEU A 72 -3.56 8.92 -1.94
N THR A 73 -2.84 9.73 -1.19
CA THR A 73 -2.44 9.41 0.19
C THR A 73 -3.20 10.31 1.14
N ALA A 74 -3.75 9.77 2.24
CA ALA A 74 -4.29 10.57 3.32
C ALA A 74 -3.62 10.25 4.66
N SER A 75 -3.40 11.29 5.45
CA SER A 75 -2.85 11.19 6.81
C SER A 75 -3.50 12.22 7.73
N ARG A 76 -3.30 12.07 9.04
CA ARG A 76 -3.85 13.02 10.04
C ARG A 76 -3.42 14.47 9.81
N THR A 77 -2.20 14.70 9.33
CA THR A 77 -1.62 16.04 9.22
C THR A 77 -1.47 16.54 7.79
N GLY A 78 -1.69 15.68 6.78
CA GLY A 78 -1.58 16.05 5.36
C GLY A 78 -0.19 16.56 4.94
N LYS A 79 0.87 16.05 5.57
CA LYS A 79 2.26 16.40 5.20
C LYS A 79 2.73 15.61 3.98
N ASP A 80 3.82 16.07 3.36
CA ASP A 80 4.53 15.39 2.28
C ASP A 80 3.64 15.02 1.07
N GLY A 81 2.72 15.91 0.72
CA GLY A 81 1.79 15.72 -0.41
C GLY A 81 0.56 14.86 -0.09
N ALA A 82 0.42 14.36 1.14
CA ALA A 82 -0.79 13.69 1.57
C ALA A 82 -1.95 14.67 1.82
N LEU A 83 -3.18 14.22 1.60
CA LEU A 83 -4.39 14.91 2.02
C LEU A 83 -4.59 14.76 3.54
N THR A 84 -5.27 15.72 4.16
CA THR A 84 -5.93 15.43 5.45
C THR A 84 -7.17 14.58 5.20
N TYR A 85 -7.71 13.92 6.24
CA TYR A 85 -8.91 13.11 6.07
C TYR A 85 -10.12 13.96 5.63
N GLU A 86 -10.23 15.19 6.11
CA GLU A 86 -11.30 16.13 5.73
C GLU A 86 -11.19 16.51 4.25
N LYS A 87 -9.97 16.75 3.76
CA LYS A 87 -9.75 17.01 2.33
C LYS A 87 -10.05 15.77 1.50
N ALA A 88 -9.67 14.58 1.95
CA ALA A 88 -9.94 13.33 1.25
C ALA A 88 -11.46 13.08 1.08
N GLN A 89 -12.30 13.52 2.02
CA GLN A 89 -13.76 13.44 1.90
C GLN A 89 -14.35 14.29 0.77
N GLN A 90 -13.59 15.27 0.25
CA GLN A 90 -14.02 16.16 -0.84
C GLN A 90 -13.74 15.57 -2.24
N HIS A 91 -13.25 14.34 -2.32
CA HIS A 91 -12.89 13.64 -3.56
C HIS A 91 -13.90 12.51 -3.87
N PRO A 92 -15.05 12.82 -4.49
CA PRO A 92 -16.08 11.83 -4.82
C PRO A 92 -15.64 10.81 -5.87
N GLU A 93 -14.56 11.08 -6.60
CA GLU A 93 -13.98 10.16 -7.58
C GLU A 93 -13.28 8.95 -6.95
N ILE A 94 -12.94 9.01 -5.65
CA ILE A 94 -12.33 7.91 -4.91
C ILE A 94 -13.31 6.74 -4.86
N ASN A 95 -12.87 5.59 -5.34
CA ASN A 95 -13.72 4.39 -5.43
C ASN A 95 -13.08 3.14 -4.81
N ILE A 96 -11.84 3.24 -4.32
CA ILE A 96 -11.19 2.21 -3.51
C ILE A 96 -10.48 2.91 -2.35
N ILE A 97 -10.67 2.42 -1.13
CA ILE A 97 -9.96 2.90 0.06
C ILE A 97 -9.19 1.72 0.67
N ILE A 98 -7.90 1.93 0.95
CA ILE A 98 -7.03 0.93 1.57
C ILE A 98 -6.46 1.51 2.85
N ASN A 99 -6.76 0.88 4.00
CA ASN A 99 -6.20 1.27 5.28
C ASN A 99 -4.82 0.63 5.48
N THR A 100 -3.77 1.45 5.61
CA THR A 100 -2.42 1.01 6.00
C THR A 100 -1.97 1.60 7.34
N THR A 101 -2.92 2.18 8.09
CA THR A 101 -2.69 2.68 9.45
C THR A 101 -2.93 1.57 10.49
N PRO A 102 -2.42 1.72 11.72
CA PRO A 102 -2.76 0.80 12.80
C PRO A 102 -4.18 0.99 13.35
N ALA A 103 -4.97 1.94 12.84
CA ALA A 103 -6.33 2.14 13.30
C ALA A 103 -7.19 0.90 13.02
N GLY A 104 -7.92 0.43 14.04
CA GLY A 104 -8.71 -0.80 13.98
C GLY A 104 -7.97 -2.06 14.43
N MET A 105 -6.66 -1.98 14.76
CA MET A 105 -5.93 -3.08 15.39
C MET A 105 -6.10 -3.09 16.92
N TYR A 106 -5.92 -4.26 17.55
CA TYR A 106 -5.88 -4.39 19.01
C TYR A 106 -4.83 -3.41 19.61
N PRO A 107 -5.11 -2.76 20.76
CA PRO A 107 -6.29 -2.93 21.63
C PRO A 107 -7.51 -2.11 21.23
N ASN A 108 -7.40 -1.25 20.22
CA ASN A 108 -8.44 -0.28 19.85
C ASN A 108 -9.18 -0.76 18.59
N ASN A 109 -9.86 -1.90 18.70
CA ASN A 109 -10.61 -2.54 17.61
C ASN A 109 -12.11 -2.15 17.60
N GLY A 110 -12.52 -1.11 18.32
CA GLY A 110 -13.87 -0.55 18.27
C GLY A 110 -14.92 -1.36 19.05
N SER A 111 -14.51 -2.11 20.08
CA SER A 111 -15.40 -2.67 21.10
C SER A 111 -16.06 -1.59 21.96
#